data_AF-A0ABD4SIS8-F1
#
_entry.id   AF-A0ABD4SIS8-F1
#
_cell.length_a   1.000
_cell.length_b   1.000
_cell.length_c   1.000
_cell.angle_alpha   90.00
_cell.angle_beta   90.00
_cell.angle_gamma   90.00
#
_symmetry.space_group_name_H-M   'P 1'
#
loop_
_entity.id
_entity.type
_entity.pdbx_description
1 polymer ?
#
loop_
_entity_poly.entity_id
_entity_poly.type
_entity_poly.pdbx_seq_one_letter_code
_entity_poly.pdbx_strand_id
1 'polypeptide(L)'
;NNPNQLNAFVGVDPQVYESGNLTAHLSISKRGTAIGRKVLYLAINQIQSAKKAGNPCHIADYYEKRKRSSETASHKKAAIASIHKLLRTIFALIT
;
A
#
# COMPACT_ATOMS: atom_id res chain seq x y z
N ASN A 1 -7.71 -18.43 1.76
CA ASN A 1 -6.40 -17.88 1.31
C ASN A 1 -6.59 -16.85 0.20
N ASN A 2 -7.04 -15.62 0.53
CA ASN A 2 -7.19 -14.55 -0.45
C ASN A 2 -6.45 -13.29 0.04
N PRO A 3 -5.35 -12.87 -0.61
CA PRO A 3 -4.57 -11.69 -0.18
C PRO A 3 -5.38 -10.39 -0.20
N ASN A 4 -6.47 -10.34 -0.97
CA ASN A 4 -7.36 -9.17 -1.02
C ASN A 4 -8.19 -9.02 0.27
N GLN A 5 -8.46 -10.11 1.00
CA GLN A 5 -9.17 -10.04 2.28
C GLN A 5 -8.32 -9.36 3.35
N LEU A 6 -7.00 -9.60 3.35
CA LEU A 6 -6.07 -8.92 4.25
C LEU A 6 -6.00 -7.42 3.96
N ASN A 7 -5.97 -7.04 2.68
CA ASN A 7 -6.01 -5.63 2.28
C ASN A 7 -7.30 -4.94 2.73
N ALA A 8 -8.45 -5.60 2.55
CA ALA A 8 -9.76 -5.09 2.96
C ALA A 8 -9.89 -4.96 4.49
N PHE A 9 -9.35 -5.93 5.23
CA PHE A 9 -9.32 -5.91 6.69
C PHE A 9 -8.57 -4.70 7.25
N VAL A 10 -7.41 -4.37 6.66
CA VAL A 10 -6.67 -3.15 7.04
C VAL A 10 -7.24 -1.88 6.39
N GLY A 11 -8.01 -2.02 5.30
CA GLY A 11 -8.60 -0.93 4.55
C GLY A 11 -7.59 -0.22 3.67
N VAL A 12 -6.71 -0.96 3.00
CA VAL A 12 -5.75 -0.40 2.02
C VAL A 12 -6.15 -0.71 0.58
N ASP A 13 -7.32 -1.31 0.39
CA ASP A 13 -7.96 -1.53 -0.89
C ASP A 13 -8.48 -0.20 -1.49
N PRO A 14 -8.39 -0.02 -2.82
CA PRO A 14 -9.01 1.10 -3.50
C PRO A 14 -10.53 0.97 -3.41
N GLN A 15 -11.21 2.06 -3.06
CA GLN A 15 -12.66 2.07 -3.06
C GLN A 15 -13.17 2.29 -4.50
N VAL A 16 -14.10 1.44 -4.92
CA VAL A 16 -14.87 1.63 -6.15
C VAL A 16 -16.28 2.04 -5.74
N TYR A 17 -16.79 3.11 -6.35
CA TYR A 17 -18.18 3.53 -6.19
C TYR A 17 -18.93 3.25 -7.48
N GLU A 18 -20.03 2.52 -7.36
CA GLU A 18 -20.90 2.17 -8.47
C GLU A 18 -22.31 2.66 -8.18
N SER A 19 -22.90 3.43 -9.10
CA SER A 19 -24.29 3.88 -9.04
C SER A 19 -24.89 3.85 -10.44
N GLY A 20 -25.85 2.95 -10.69
CA GLY A 20 -26.38 2.71 -12.03
C GLY A 20 -25.27 2.28 -13.00
N ASN A 21 -25.06 3.04 -14.08
CA ASN A 21 -24.02 2.81 -15.09
C ASN A 21 -22.72 3.59 -14.84
N LEU A 22 -22.54 4.22 -13.67
CA LEU A 22 -21.34 4.99 -13.34
C LEU A 22 -20.43 4.21 -12.39
N THR A 23 -19.21 3.93 -12.83
CA THR A 23 -18.13 3.38 -11.99
C THR A 23 -17.07 4.46 -11.76
N ALA A 24 -16.84 4.83 -10.51
CA ALA A 24 -15.84 5.81 -10.10
C ALA A 24 -14.79 5.19 -9.18
N HIS A 25 -13.51 5.44 -9.47
CA HIS A 25 -12.39 5.08 -8.59
C HIS A 25 -12.20 6.16 -7.53
N LEU A 26 -12.54 5.82 -6.29
CA LEU A 26 -12.42 6.72 -5.13
C LEU A 26 -11.06 6.56 -4.43
N SER A 27 -10.89 7.33 -3.36
CA SER A 27 -9.75 7.20 -2.45
C SER A 27 -9.65 5.80 -1.83
N ILE A 28 -8.54 5.54 -1.13
CA ILE A 28 -8.38 4.31 -0.34
C ILE A 28 -9.54 4.13 0.64
N SER A 29 -10.00 2.89 0.75
CA SER A 29 -11.09 2.45 1.61
C SER A 29 -10.87 2.89 3.07
N LYS A 30 -11.92 3.41 3.69
CA LYS A 30 -11.93 3.72 5.13
C LYS A 30 -12.53 2.59 5.98
N ARG A 31 -12.96 1.49 5.36
CA ARG A 31 -13.74 0.41 6.00
C ARG A 31 -12.92 -0.43 6.98
N GLY A 32 -11.60 -0.53 6.79
CA GLY A 32 -10.70 -1.23 7.71
C GLY A 32 -10.20 -0.37 8.88
N THR A 33 -9.23 -0.88 9.63
CA THR A 33 -8.75 -0.19 10.85
C THR A 33 -7.95 1.09 10.54
N ALA A 34 -8.35 2.22 11.14
CA ALA A 34 -7.64 3.49 10.96
C ALA A 34 -6.20 3.45 11.53
N ILE A 35 -6.03 2.78 12.66
CA ILE A 35 -4.71 2.55 13.28
C ILE A 35 -3.85 1.68 12.37
N GLY A 36 -4.38 0.57 11.83
CA GLY A 36 -3.63 -0.31 10.93
C GLY A 36 -3.13 0.42 9.69
N ARG A 37 -3.96 1.26 9.04
CA ARG A 37 -3.51 2.12 7.94
C ARG A 37 -2.36 3.04 8.35
N LYS A 38 -2.45 3.68 9.51
CA LYS A 38 -1.43 4.62 10.00
C LYS A 38 -0.11 3.90 10.29
N VAL A 39 -0.16 2.76 10.97
CA VAL A 39 1.02 1.95 11.29
C VAL A 39 1.70 1.46 10.01
N LEU A 40 0.94 0.94 9.03
CA LEU A 40 1.52 0.48 7.77
C LEU A 40 2.13 1.62 6.95
N TYR A 41 1.53 2.81 6.97
CA TYR A 41 2.11 3.98 6.32
C TYR A 41 3.44 4.41 6.97
N LEU A 42 3.49 4.42 8.31
CA LEU A 42 4.72 4.67 9.04
C LEU A 42 5.78 3.60 8.76
N ALA A 43 5.39 2.33 8.69
CA ALA A 43 6.29 1.23 8.38
C ALA A 43 6.98 1.41 7.02
N ILE A 44 6.25 1.84 5.98
CA ILE A 44 6.88 2.16 4.69
C ILE A 44 7.88 3.31 4.82
N ASN A 45 7.57 4.35 5.58
CA ASN A 45 8.53 5.45 5.80
C ASN A 45 9.78 4.97 6.53
N GLN A 46 9.65 4.11 7.55
CA GLN A 46 10.78 3.51 8.25
C GLN A 46 11.62 2.62 7.33
N ILE A 47 10.98 1.84 6.45
CA ILE A 47 11.65 1.04 5.42
C ILE A 47 12.47 1.94 4.47
N GLN A 48 11.93 3.10 4.07
CA GLN A 48 12.70 4.07 3.27
C GLN A 48 13.89 4.64 4.04
N SER A 49 13.70 5.00 5.30
CA SER A 49 14.78 5.51 6.15
C SER A 49 15.89 4.47 6.33
N ALA A 50 15.54 3.20 6.58
CA ALA A 50 16.49 2.11 6.69
C ALA A 50 17.29 1.90 5.41
N LYS A 51 16.65 2.01 4.23
CA LYS A 51 17.34 1.97 2.93
C LYS A 51 18.35 3.09 2.77
N LYS A 52 17.99 4.32 3.16
CA LYS A 52 18.93 5.46 3.12
C LYS A 52 20.13 5.27 4.04
N ALA A 53 19.95 4.53 5.14
CA ALA A 53 21.02 4.13 6.04
C ALA A 53 21.86 2.93 5.53
N GLY A 54 21.68 2.50 4.28
CA GLY A 54 22.49 1.43 3.66
C GLY A 54 21.88 0.03 3.75
N ASN A 55 20.66 -0.14 4.28
CA ASN A 55 20.04 -1.46 4.38
C ASN A 55 19.24 -1.79 3.10
N PRO A 56 19.66 -2.75 2.27
CA PRO A 56 18.93 -3.08 1.05
C PRO A 56 17.54 -3.65 1.39
N CYS A 57 16.51 -3.20 0.68
CA CYS A 57 15.14 -3.66 0.88
C CYS A 57 14.33 -3.61 -0.42
N HIS A 58 13.86 -4.77 -0.87
CA HIS A 58 13.07 -4.90 -2.11
C HIS A 58 11.74 -4.13 -2.08
N ILE A 59 11.14 -3.93 -0.90
CA ILE A 59 9.94 -3.07 -0.73
C ILE A 59 10.31 -1.61 -0.96
N ALA A 60 11.48 -1.18 -0.47
CA ALA A 60 11.95 0.18 -0.67
C ALA A 60 12.32 0.45 -2.13
N ASP A 61 12.89 -0.52 -2.83
CA ASP A 61 13.12 -0.46 -4.28
C ASP A 61 11.83 -0.33 -5.08
N TYR A 62 10.81 -1.12 -4.69
CA TYR A 62 9.50 -1.06 -5.33
C TYR A 62 8.84 0.32 -5.15
N TYR A 63 8.91 0.90 -3.95
CA TYR A 63 8.41 2.25 -3.67
C TYR A 63 9.08 3.29 -4.57
N GLU A 64 10.42 3.28 -4.63
CA GLU A 64 11.19 4.22 -5.45
C GLU A 64 10.89 4.07 -6.94
N LYS A 65 10.78 2.83 -7.43
CA LYS A 65 10.34 2.55 -8.80
C LYS A 65 8.97 3.17 -9.07
N ARG A 66 8.00 2.97 -8.17
CA ARG A 66 6.64 3.51 -8.33
C ARG A 66 6.60 5.04 -8.26
N LYS A 67 7.45 5.65 -7.44
CA LYS A 67 7.58 7.11 -7.35
C LYS A 67 8.15 7.71 -8.65
N ARG A 68 9.09 7.02 -9.30
CA ARG A 68 9.67 7.45 -10.60
C ARG A 68 8.79 7.18 -11.81
N SER A 69 7.99 6.10 -11.79
CA SER A 69 7.16 5.69 -12.94
C SER A 69 5.97 6.61 -13.22
N SER A 70 5.73 7.65 -12.44
CA SER A 70 4.63 8.57 -12.68
C SER A 70 5.03 9.96 -12.22
N GLU A 71 5.09 10.90 -13.18
CA GLU A 71 5.41 12.32 -12.94
C GLU A 71 4.44 12.97 -11.94
N THR A 72 3.25 12.40 -11.77
CA THR A 72 2.18 12.86 -10.85
C THR A 72 1.94 11.91 -9.68
N ALA A 73 2.75 10.87 -9.49
CA ALA A 73 2.57 9.92 -8.39
C ALA A 73 2.89 10.58 -7.06
N SER A 74 1.84 11.04 -6.39
CA SER A 74 1.89 11.45 -4.99
C SER A 74 2.57 10.38 -4.13
N HIS A 75 3.42 10.83 -3.20
CA HIS A 75 4.05 10.01 -2.15
C HIS A 75 3.07 9.01 -1.54
N LYS A 76 1.82 9.44 -1.31
CA LYS A 76 0.75 8.61 -0.76
C LYS A 76 0.43 7.41 -1.66
N LYS A 77 0.33 7.59 -2.99
CA LYS A 77 0.02 6.49 -3.91
C LYS A 77 1.14 5.45 -3.95
N ALA A 78 2.40 5.90 -4.00
CA ALA A 78 3.56 5.01 -3.96
C ALA A 78 3.61 4.24 -2.62
N ALA A 79 3.34 4.90 -1.51
CA ALA A 79 3.28 4.27 -0.19
C ALA A 79 2.18 3.21 -0.11
N ILE A 80 0.95 3.51 -0.53
CA ILE A 80 -0.15 2.54 -0.51
C ILE A 80 0.15 1.31 -1.39
N ALA A 81 0.70 1.52 -2.60
CA ALA A 81 1.10 0.41 -3.44
C ALA A 81 2.19 -0.46 -2.78
N SER A 82 3.10 0.17 -2.02
CA SER A 82 4.15 -0.53 -1.28
C SER A 82 3.62 -1.28 -0.06
N ILE A 83 2.60 -0.74 0.62
CA ILE A 83 1.87 -1.44 1.69
C ILE A 83 1.23 -2.72 1.14
N HIS A 84 0.54 -2.62 -0.01
CA HIS A 84 -0.06 -3.80 -0.64
C HIS A 84 1.01 -4.86 -0.94
N LYS A 85 2.16 -4.46 -1.51
CA LYS A 85 3.27 -5.40 -1.77
C LYS A 85 3.83 -6.00 -0.47
N LEU A 86 4.01 -5.19 0.58
CA LEU A 86 4.47 -5.65 1.88
C LEU A 86 3.53 -6.69 2.50
N LEU A 87 2.22 -6.42 2.53
CA LEU A 87 1.23 -7.36 3.05
C LEU A 87 1.21 -8.67 2.28
N ARG A 88 1.36 -8.62 0.95
CA ARG A 88 1.47 -9.82 0.13
C ARG A 88 2.74 -10.62 0.43
N THR A 89 3.88 -9.95 0.64
CA THR A 89 5.13 -10.61 1.04
C THR A 89 4.99 -11.26 2.42
N ILE A 90 4.45 -10.54 3.41
CA ILE A 90 4.23 -11.09 4.76
C ILE A 90 3.32 -12.30 4.70
N PHE A 91 2.19 -12.20 3.98
CA PHE A 91 1.25 -13.31 3.84
C PHE A 91 1.90 -14.55 3.23
N ALA A 92 2.69 -14.39 2.16
CA ALA A 92 3.40 -15.49 1.51
C ALA A 92 4.53 -16.12 2.34
N LEU A 93 5.01 -15.46 3.41
CA LEU A 93 6.01 -16.01 4.31
C LEU A 93 5.39 -16.80 5.47
N ILE A 94 4.16 -16.48 5.85
CA ILE A 94 3.46 -17.11 6.98
C ILE A 94 2.53 -18.25 6.53
N THR A 95 2.19 -18.33 5.24
CA THR A 95 1.45 -19.44 4.61
C THR A 95 2.36 -20.22 3.69
#